data_AF-A0A954VZ70-F1
#
_entry.id   AF-A0A954VZ70-F1
#
_cell.length_a   1.000
_cell.length_b   1.000
_cell.length_c   1.000
_cell.angle_alpha   90.00
_cell.angle_beta   90.00
_cell.angle_gamma   90.00
#
_symmetry.space_group_name_H-M   'P 1'
#
loop_
_entity.id
_entity.type
_entity.pdbx_description
1 polymer ?
#
loop_
_entity_poly.entity_id
_entity_poly.type
_entity_poly.pdbx_seq_one_letter_code
_entity_poly.pdbx_strand_id
1 'polypeptide(L)'
;MKNRLARTVFAFCAVYAAYSVYSWTVVPLVEPNLAARKRTVSQATPSVDTDVFRSGLARLFPADSWELTSSKVLRNDKSCLLFQDYKTKEDGSVIIQPCTVVVYSEPPTPGAPPQTPIILQAPAGAVLYFDQPLDLRTATVGEPVASQLLGQVRIHCEGDDQGKGQLELVAENINIDKEEIWTTNHVQFRYERSHGSGTHLVIKLRDTSDAIKNKDGMSAIDRIDLVKLDSLHIDFQKGSLFDDRPDSQNRDTKETSDRGPVDVRCAGPLEMDLLRHSIRLSRNVQLAQANALGGFDTIDCEELLIRYADAESVPAATVGPNPDQSIRHDGLR
;
A
#
# COMPACT_ATOMS: atom_id res chain seq x y z
N MET A 1 20.31 49.91 39.51
CA MET A 1 20.14 48.92 38.42
C MET A 1 20.51 47.48 38.80
N LYS A 2 21.58 47.23 39.59
CA LYS A 2 22.02 45.87 40.01
C LYS A 2 20.94 44.98 40.67
N ASN A 3 20.07 45.53 41.53
CA ASN A 3 19.06 44.73 42.26
C ASN A 3 17.88 44.25 41.41
N ARG A 4 17.66 44.83 40.22
CA ARG A 4 16.61 44.36 39.30
C ARG A 4 17.10 43.18 38.46
N LEU A 5 18.33 43.24 37.97
CA LEU A 5 18.96 42.15 37.22
C LEU A 5 19.06 40.86 38.06
N ALA A 6 19.48 40.98 39.33
CA ALA A 6 19.57 39.83 40.23
C ALA A 6 18.21 39.15 40.46
N ARG A 7 17.11 39.93 40.50
CA ARG A 7 15.75 39.40 40.64
C ARG A 7 15.24 38.74 39.36
N THR A 8 15.59 39.29 38.19
CA THR A 8 15.25 38.68 36.90
C THR A 8 15.98 37.35 36.71
N VAL A 9 17.27 37.30 37.05
CA VAL A 9 18.06 36.05 37.01
C VAL A 9 17.49 35.02 37.99
N PHE A 10 17.14 35.44 39.21
CA PHE A 10 16.54 34.54 40.19
C PHE A 10 15.18 33.99 39.73
N ALA A 11 14.33 34.84 39.15
CA ALA A 11 13.05 34.40 38.59
C ALA A 11 13.24 33.43 37.41
N PHE A 12 14.23 33.66 36.55
CA PHE A 12 14.54 32.77 35.44
C PHE A 12 15.04 31.41 35.93
N CYS A 13 15.93 31.39 36.93
CA CYS A 13 16.38 30.15 37.55
C CYS A 13 15.24 29.40 38.25
N ALA A 14 14.31 30.11 38.90
CA ALA A 14 13.16 29.50 39.55
C ALA A 14 12.20 28.85 38.53
N VAL A 15 11.92 29.53 37.41
CA VAL A 15 11.10 28.97 36.33
C VAL A 15 11.81 27.80 35.65
N TYR A 16 13.12 27.89 35.41
CA TYR A 16 13.90 26.79 34.84
C TYR A 16 13.94 25.56 35.76
N ALA A 17 14.07 25.76 37.07
CA ALA A 17 14.02 24.68 38.05
C ALA A 17 12.63 24.04 38.09
N ALA A 18 11.56 24.84 38.08
CA ALA A 18 10.19 24.33 38.01
C ALA A 18 9.93 23.54 36.72
N TYR A 19 10.42 24.02 35.58
CA TYR A 19 10.33 23.32 34.30
C TYR A 19 11.13 22.02 34.29
N SER A 20 12.34 22.02 34.87
CA SER A 20 13.17 20.82 34.98
C SER A 20 12.51 19.74 35.83
N VAL A 21 11.89 20.12 36.96
CA VAL A 21 11.13 19.20 37.82
C VAL A 21 9.89 18.68 37.10
N TYR A 22 9.16 19.54 36.38
CA TYR A 22 8.00 19.13 35.57
C TYR A 22 8.41 18.13 34.49
N SER A 23 9.50 18.41 33.75
CA SER A 23 10.03 17.53 32.72
C SER A 23 10.47 16.18 33.26
N TRP A 24 11.04 16.12 34.48
CA TRP A 24 11.53 14.87 35.06
C TRP A 24 10.42 14.01 35.68
N THR A 25 9.33 14.62 36.14
CA THR A 25 8.27 13.92 36.89
C THR A 25 7.04 13.61 36.03
N VAL A 26 6.67 14.50 35.12
CA VAL A 26 5.43 14.39 34.35
C VAL A 26 5.66 13.69 33.01
N VAL A 27 6.75 13.99 32.31
CA VAL A 27 7.07 13.36 31.01
C VAL A 27 7.12 11.83 31.08
N PRO A 28 7.84 11.19 32.03
CA PRO A 28 7.89 9.72 32.09
C PRO A 28 6.57 9.06 32.54
N LEU A 29 5.57 9.84 32.96
CA LEU A 29 4.25 9.35 33.36
C LEU A 29 3.19 9.54 32.25
N VAL A 30 3.39 10.49 31.34
CA VAL A 30 2.47 10.80 30.22
C VAL A 30 2.92 10.13 28.91
N GLU A 31 4.22 10.00 28.70
CA GLU A 31 4.76 9.14 27.65
C GLU A 31 5.09 7.79 28.31
N PRO A 32 4.26 6.74 28.12
CA PRO A 32 4.70 5.41 28.51
C PRO A 32 6.01 5.18 27.76
N ASN A 33 7.08 4.88 28.51
CA ASN A 33 8.34 4.42 27.93
C ASN A 33 7.98 3.30 26.95
N LEU A 34 7.98 3.62 25.65
CA LEU A 34 8.12 2.64 24.61
C LEU A 34 9.49 2.06 24.90
N ALA A 35 9.50 0.98 25.69
CA ALA A 35 10.65 0.17 25.90
C ALA A 35 11.11 -0.17 24.49
N ALA A 36 12.16 0.53 24.04
CA ALA A 36 12.87 0.22 22.83
C ALA A 36 13.11 -1.27 22.93
N ARG A 37 12.33 -2.03 22.17
CA ARG A 37 12.45 -3.48 22.14
C ARG A 37 13.85 -3.66 21.61
N LYS A 38 14.80 -3.93 22.51
CA LYS A 38 16.15 -4.32 22.14
C LYS A 38 15.95 -5.47 21.18
N ARG A 39 16.03 -5.19 19.89
CA ARG A 39 16.28 -6.19 18.87
C ARG A 39 17.68 -6.65 19.20
N THR A 40 17.76 -7.63 20.08
CA THR A 40 18.94 -8.47 20.16
C THR A 40 19.14 -8.97 18.74
N VAL A 41 20.15 -8.42 18.06
CA VAL A 41 20.72 -9.02 16.88
C VAL A 41 21.20 -10.38 17.35
N SER A 42 20.33 -11.37 17.20
CA SER A 42 20.62 -12.73 17.60
C SER A 42 21.76 -13.17 16.67
N GLN A 43 22.94 -13.34 17.25
CA GLN A 43 24.06 -13.99 16.56
C GLN A 43 23.55 -15.29 15.96
N ALA A 44 23.76 -15.43 14.66
CA ALA A 44 23.26 -16.52 13.85
C ALA A 44 23.65 -17.88 14.42
N THR A 45 22.67 -18.60 14.95
CA THR A 45 22.71 -20.06 15.03
C THR A 45 22.44 -20.59 13.61
N PRO A 46 23.34 -21.37 13.00
CA PRO A 46 23.08 -21.96 11.69
C PRO A 46 22.17 -23.17 11.88
N SER A 47 20.85 -23.00 11.77
CA SER A 47 19.95 -24.14 11.85
C SER A 47 18.59 -23.85 11.19
N VAL A 48 18.33 -24.52 10.07
CA VAL A 48 17.03 -24.77 9.42
C VAL A 48 16.31 -23.56 8.77
N ASP A 49 16.33 -22.37 9.38
CA ASP A 49 15.57 -21.19 8.89
C ASP A 49 16.17 -20.60 7.58
N THR A 50 17.49 -20.63 7.43
CA THR A 50 18.18 -20.11 6.25
C THR A 50 17.85 -20.88 4.97
N ASP A 51 17.68 -22.20 5.06
CA ASP A 51 17.41 -23.05 3.89
C ASP A 51 15.97 -22.90 3.40
N VAL A 52 15.01 -22.78 4.32
CA VAL A 52 13.60 -22.50 3.98
C VAL A 52 13.48 -21.12 3.33
N PHE A 53 14.16 -20.11 3.89
CA PHE A 53 14.20 -18.76 3.35
C PHE A 53 14.84 -18.71 1.96
N ARG A 54 16.01 -19.35 1.77
CA ARG A 54 16.68 -19.44 0.46
C ARG A 54 15.82 -20.18 -0.57
N SER A 55 15.15 -21.25 -0.16
CA SER A 55 14.22 -21.99 -1.02
C SER A 55 13.02 -21.15 -1.42
N GLY A 56 12.56 -20.25 -0.53
CA GLY A 56 11.51 -19.28 -0.82
C GLY A 56 11.96 -18.23 -1.84
N LEU A 57 13.14 -17.63 -1.65
CA LEU A 57 13.71 -16.66 -2.59
C LEU A 57 13.97 -17.26 -3.97
N ALA A 58 14.45 -18.50 -4.05
CA ALA A 58 14.75 -19.18 -5.31
C ALA A 58 13.51 -19.40 -6.20
N ARG A 59 12.30 -19.26 -5.65
CA ARG A 59 11.04 -19.27 -6.42
C ARG A 59 10.66 -17.89 -6.97
N LEU A 60 11.16 -16.82 -6.36
CA LEU A 60 10.82 -15.45 -6.70
C LEU A 60 11.77 -14.86 -7.75
N PHE A 61 13.02 -15.33 -7.77
CA PHE A 61 14.06 -14.78 -8.63
C PHE A 61 14.65 -15.84 -9.56
N PRO A 62 15.10 -15.44 -10.77
CA PRO A 62 15.86 -16.31 -11.66
C PRO A 62 17.09 -16.90 -10.97
N ALA A 63 17.50 -18.12 -11.35
CA ALA A 63 18.60 -18.84 -10.70
C ALA A 63 19.96 -18.12 -10.82
N ASP A 64 20.14 -17.26 -11.82
CA ASP A 64 21.34 -16.46 -12.10
C ASP A 64 21.28 -15.05 -11.51
N SER A 65 20.22 -14.71 -10.78
CA SER A 65 20.02 -13.40 -10.17
C SER A 65 21.03 -13.08 -9.06
N TRP A 66 21.37 -11.80 -8.91
CA TRP A 66 22.30 -11.36 -7.88
C TRP A 66 21.69 -11.54 -6.48
N GLU A 67 20.36 -11.49 -6.39
CA GLU A 67 19.54 -11.72 -5.21
C GLU A 67 19.78 -13.10 -4.58
N LEU A 68 20.17 -14.10 -5.36
CA LEU A 68 20.46 -15.46 -4.88
C LEU A 68 21.95 -15.73 -4.67
N THR A 69 22.81 -15.06 -5.44
CA THR A 69 24.23 -15.42 -5.53
C THR A 69 25.15 -14.59 -4.63
N SER A 70 24.86 -13.30 -4.44
CA SER A 70 25.80 -12.34 -3.82
C SER A 70 25.16 -11.29 -2.92
N SER A 71 23.90 -11.50 -2.51
CA SER A 71 23.18 -10.58 -1.64
C SER A 71 23.62 -10.66 -0.17
N LYS A 72 23.75 -9.50 0.48
CA LYS A 72 23.62 -9.35 1.92
C LYS A 72 22.13 -9.26 2.28
N VAL A 73 21.74 -9.86 3.40
CA VAL A 73 20.33 -10.00 3.80
C VAL A 73 20.11 -9.32 5.15
N LEU A 74 19.17 -8.38 5.19
CA LEU A 74 18.61 -7.83 6.43
C LEU A 74 17.16 -8.27 6.55
N ARG A 75 16.81 -8.95 7.64
CA ARG A 75 15.48 -9.55 7.84
C ARG A 75 14.78 -8.92 9.04
N ASN A 76 13.48 -8.71 8.87
CA ASN A 76 12.53 -8.44 9.93
C ASN A 76 11.37 -9.44 9.84
N ASP A 77 10.45 -9.43 10.80
CA ASP A 77 9.38 -10.43 10.93
C ASP A 77 8.51 -10.59 9.67
N LYS A 78 8.30 -9.51 8.91
CA LYS A 78 7.44 -9.47 7.71
C LYS A 78 8.13 -9.01 6.43
N SER A 79 9.43 -8.72 6.49
CA SER A 79 10.15 -8.20 5.32
C SER A 79 11.60 -8.64 5.28
N CYS A 80 12.13 -8.67 4.06
CA CYS A 80 13.52 -8.94 3.80
C CYS A 80 14.07 -7.90 2.83
N LEU A 81 15.22 -7.31 3.18
CA LEU A 81 16.00 -6.42 2.35
C LEU A 81 17.26 -7.14 1.88
N LEU A 82 17.43 -7.20 0.56
CA LEU A 82 18.57 -7.76 -0.15
C LEU A 82 19.36 -6.60 -0.77
N PHE A 83 20.68 -6.59 -0.62
CA PHE A 83 21.55 -5.59 -1.24
C PHE A 83 22.98 -6.13 -1.40
N GLN A 84 23.77 -5.61 -2.35
CA GLN A 84 25.17 -6.04 -2.50
C GLN A 84 26.11 -5.13 -1.73
N ASP A 85 26.05 -3.82 -1.98
CA ASP A 85 26.96 -2.84 -1.43
C ASP A 85 26.24 -1.80 -0.58
N TYR A 86 26.98 -1.22 0.37
CA TYR A 86 26.49 -0.11 1.17
C TYR A 86 27.60 0.91 1.42
N LYS A 87 27.22 2.18 1.54
CA LYS A 87 28.10 3.29 1.89
C LYS A 87 27.38 4.22 2.86
N THR A 88 27.99 4.46 4.01
CA THR A 88 27.51 5.48 4.96
C THR A 88 28.00 6.85 4.50
N LYS A 89 27.11 7.84 4.47
CA LYS A 89 27.44 9.24 4.21
C LYS A 89 27.82 9.97 5.49
N GLU A 90 28.41 11.16 5.34
CA GLU A 90 28.79 12.03 6.46
C GLU A 90 27.59 12.48 7.32
N ASP A 91 26.40 12.54 6.73
CA ASP A 91 25.13 12.88 7.39
C ASP A 91 24.51 11.71 8.19
N GLY A 92 25.14 10.54 8.18
CA GLY A 92 24.64 9.32 8.83
C GLY A 92 23.63 8.52 8.01
N SER A 93 23.23 8.98 6.82
CA SER A 93 22.42 8.20 5.88
C SER A 93 23.23 7.08 5.24
N VAL A 94 22.54 6.03 4.79
CA VAL A 94 23.18 4.87 4.16
C VAL A 94 22.68 4.69 2.75
N ILE A 95 23.59 4.72 1.78
CA ILE A 95 23.28 4.32 0.42
C ILE A 95 23.49 2.81 0.32
N ILE A 96 22.49 2.09 -0.19
CA ILE A 96 22.58 0.67 -0.54
C ILE A 96 22.39 0.50 -2.05
N GLN A 97 23.14 -0.39 -2.69
CA GLN A 97 23.05 -0.59 -4.14
C GLN A 97 23.55 -1.98 -4.58
N PRO A 98 22.89 -2.62 -5.55
CA PRO A 98 21.44 -2.54 -5.82
C PRO A 98 20.64 -2.96 -4.59
N CYS A 99 19.32 -2.71 -4.56
CA CYS A 99 18.48 -3.23 -3.48
C CYS A 99 17.15 -3.81 -3.94
N THR A 100 16.73 -4.88 -3.26
CA THR A 100 15.45 -5.56 -3.45
C THR A 100 14.80 -5.77 -2.08
N VAL A 101 13.53 -5.38 -1.93
CA VAL A 101 12.73 -5.62 -0.73
C VAL A 101 11.65 -6.64 -1.05
N VAL A 102 11.52 -7.65 -0.22
CA VAL A 102 10.45 -8.64 -0.28
C VAL A 102 9.60 -8.50 0.98
N VAL A 103 8.32 -8.22 0.81
CA VAL A 103 7.36 -8.04 1.89
C VAL A 103 6.35 -9.17 1.86
N TYR A 104 6.21 -9.86 2.99
CA TYR A 104 5.27 -10.97 3.17
C TYR A 104 4.07 -10.51 4.01
N SER A 105 2.86 -10.94 3.64
CA SER A 105 1.66 -10.71 4.45
C SER A 105 1.76 -11.40 5.81
N GLU A 106 2.22 -12.66 5.82
CA GLU A 106 2.51 -13.46 7.01
C GLU A 106 3.92 -14.05 6.93
N PRO A 107 4.57 -14.32 8.07
CA PRO A 107 5.90 -14.93 8.07
C PRO A 107 5.86 -16.30 7.37
N PRO A 108 6.79 -16.58 6.43
CA PRO A 108 6.83 -17.84 5.71
C PRO A 108 6.98 -19.00 6.69
N THR A 109 5.97 -19.85 6.75
CA THR A 109 5.91 -21.00 7.68
C THR A 109 6.04 -22.30 6.88
N PRO A 110 6.89 -23.26 7.30
CA PRO A 110 7.01 -24.55 6.63
C PRO A 110 5.66 -25.29 6.55
N GLY A 111 5.24 -25.68 5.35
CA GLY A 111 3.99 -26.41 5.11
C GLY A 111 2.74 -25.54 4.94
N ALA A 112 2.84 -24.20 5.07
CA ALA A 112 1.78 -23.28 4.69
C ALA A 112 1.71 -23.14 3.16
N PRO A 113 0.52 -22.85 2.59
CA PRO A 113 0.40 -22.55 1.17
C PRO A 113 1.32 -21.37 0.80
N PRO A 114 1.96 -21.41 -0.39
CA PRO A 114 2.84 -20.35 -0.84
C PRO A 114 2.06 -19.03 -0.94
N GLN A 115 2.48 -18.02 -0.17
CA GLN A 115 1.95 -16.66 -0.27
C GLN A 115 2.71 -15.90 -1.34
N THR A 116 2.00 -15.07 -2.11
CA THR A 116 2.61 -14.18 -3.09
C THR A 116 3.09 -12.90 -2.39
N PRO A 117 4.40 -12.68 -2.26
CA PRO A 117 4.92 -11.48 -1.61
C PRO A 117 4.85 -10.28 -2.56
N ILE A 118 4.87 -9.08 -1.97
CA ILE A 118 5.13 -7.86 -2.72
C ILE A 118 6.65 -7.70 -2.83
N ILE A 119 7.14 -7.55 -4.06
CA ILE A 119 8.55 -7.41 -4.39
C ILE A 119 8.80 -6.00 -4.91
N LEU A 120 9.74 -5.31 -4.29
CA LEU A 120 10.22 -4.00 -4.69
C LEU A 120 11.67 -4.14 -5.15
N GLN A 121 11.97 -3.72 -6.37
CA GLN A 121 13.32 -3.75 -6.95
C GLN A 121 13.76 -2.34 -7.34
N ALA A 122 14.92 -1.92 -6.84
CA ALA A 122 15.57 -0.66 -7.19
C ALA A 122 17.04 -0.93 -7.58
N PRO A 123 17.32 -1.18 -8.87
CA PRO A 123 18.66 -1.50 -9.35
C PRO A 123 19.69 -0.38 -9.11
N ALA A 124 19.25 0.89 -9.17
CA ALA A 124 20.12 2.03 -8.87
C ALA A 124 20.32 2.24 -7.35
N GLY A 125 19.66 1.45 -6.51
CA GLY A 125 19.82 1.47 -5.06
C GLY A 125 18.84 2.36 -4.34
N ALA A 126 19.10 2.57 -3.05
CA ALA A 126 18.29 3.38 -2.16
C ALA A 126 19.15 4.14 -1.15
N VAL A 127 18.65 5.29 -0.70
CA VAL A 127 19.16 6.02 0.45
C VAL A 127 18.24 5.75 1.63
N LEU A 128 18.80 5.26 2.73
CA LEU A 128 18.09 5.02 3.99
C LEU A 128 18.44 6.13 4.98
N TYR A 129 17.40 6.72 5.56
CA TYR A 129 17.50 7.75 6.60
C TYR A 129 17.07 7.15 7.93
N PHE A 130 17.87 7.40 8.97
CA PHE A 130 17.66 6.88 10.32
C PHE A 130 17.46 8.04 11.31
N ASP A 131 16.72 7.79 12.38
CA ASP A 131 16.52 8.77 13.47
C ASP A 131 17.81 9.07 14.25
N GLN A 132 18.74 8.11 14.24
CA GLN A 132 20.04 8.19 14.87
C GLN A 132 21.12 7.72 13.89
N PRO A 133 22.34 8.30 13.94
CA PRO A 133 23.44 7.86 13.10
C PRO A 133 23.72 6.37 13.26
N LEU A 134 23.80 5.65 12.14
CA LEU A 134 24.05 4.22 12.15
C LEU A 134 25.50 3.94 12.60
N ASP A 135 25.67 3.38 13.80
CA ASP A 135 26.96 2.87 14.25
C ASP A 135 27.01 1.34 14.12
N LEU A 136 27.47 0.90 12.94
CA LEU A 136 27.69 -0.51 12.63
C LEU A 136 28.76 -1.17 13.53
N ARG A 137 29.60 -0.40 14.22
CA ARG A 137 30.63 -0.91 15.13
C ARG A 137 30.07 -1.28 16.49
N THR A 138 28.98 -0.65 16.92
CA THR A 138 28.29 -0.91 18.19
C THR A 138 26.99 -1.69 18.03
N ALA A 139 26.64 -2.08 16.79
CA ALA A 139 25.38 -2.74 16.44
C ALA A 139 24.12 -1.97 16.88
N THR A 140 24.24 -0.66 17.08
CA THR A 140 23.10 0.21 17.37
C THR A 140 22.60 0.77 16.05
N VAL A 141 21.49 0.20 15.58
CA VAL A 141 20.81 0.62 14.35
C VAL A 141 19.66 1.52 14.77
N GLY A 142 19.72 2.80 14.40
CA GLY A 142 18.58 3.71 14.55
C GLY A 142 17.34 3.17 13.82
N GLU A 143 16.16 3.64 14.17
CA GLU A 143 14.96 3.25 13.42
C GLU A 143 14.96 3.93 12.04
N PRO A 144 14.67 3.20 10.95
CA PRO A 144 14.51 3.82 9.65
C PRO A 144 13.31 4.76 9.68
N VAL A 145 13.54 6.02 9.32
CA VAL A 145 12.52 7.09 9.32
C VAL A 145 11.95 7.28 7.92
N ALA A 146 12.84 7.30 6.93
CA ALA A 146 12.48 7.48 5.54
C ALA A 146 13.46 6.75 4.64
N SER A 147 13.05 6.50 3.40
CA SER A 147 13.92 5.99 2.36
C SER A 147 13.60 6.63 1.02
N GLN A 148 14.64 6.76 0.22
CA GLN A 148 14.53 7.23 -1.16
C GLN A 148 15.09 6.16 -2.08
N LEU A 149 14.24 5.57 -2.89
CA LEU A 149 14.60 4.62 -3.93
C LEU A 149 15.04 5.40 -5.16
N LEU A 150 16.19 5.05 -5.73
CA LEU A 150 16.81 5.81 -6.80
C LEU A 150 16.53 5.16 -8.16
N GLY A 151 16.44 5.99 -9.21
CA GLY A 151 16.26 5.53 -10.58
C GLY A 151 14.91 4.84 -10.80
N GLN A 152 14.88 3.90 -11.75
CA GLN A 152 13.68 3.10 -12.03
C GLN A 152 13.47 2.07 -10.93
N VAL A 153 12.26 2.05 -10.39
CA VAL A 153 11.80 1.15 -9.34
C VAL A 153 10.62 0.36 -9.87
N ARG A 154 10.64 -0.95 -9.63
CA ARG A 154 9.56 -1.87 -9.96
C ARG A 154 9.00 -2.50 -8.69
N ILE A 155 7.72 -2.25 -8.41
CA ILE A 155 6.98 -2.87 -7.32
C ILE A 155 5.98 -3.84 -7.96
N HIS A 156 6.02 -5.11 -7.61
CA HIS A 156 5.14 -6.10 -8.22
C HIS A 156 4.72 -7.21 -7.26
N CYS A 157 3.59 -7.83 -7.57
CA CYS A 157 3.05 -9.03 -6.96
C CYS A 157 2.54 -9.91 -8.10
N GLU A 158 2.92 -11.19 -8.14
CA GLU A 158 2.53 -12.09 -9.23
C GLU A 158 1.04 -12.48 -9.18
N GLY A 159 0.37 -12.32 -8.02
CA GLY A 159 -1.00 -12.79 -7.80
C GLY A 159 -1.11 -14.30 -7.56
N ASP A 160 -2.30 -14.86 -7.79
CA ASP A 160 -2.52 -16.31 -7.80
C ASP A 160 -2.33 -16.91 -9.21
N ASP A 161 -2.48 -18.23 -9.34
CA ASP A 161 -2.35 -18.95 -10.62
C ASP A 161 -3.36 -18.50 -11.70
N GLN A 162 -4.41 -17.76 -11.32
CA GLN A 162 -5.41 -17.17 -12.22
C GLN A 162 -5.09 -15.70 -12.55
N GLY A 163 -3.99 -15.16 -12.04
CA GLY A 163 -3.61 -13.75 -12.18
C GLY A 163 -4.40 -12.80 -11.30
N LYS A 164 -5.19 -13.31 -10.35
CA LYS A 164 -5.93 -12.49 -9.38
C LYS A 164 -4.95 -11.88 -8.38
N GLY A 165 -5.11 -10.60 -8.09
CA GLY A 165 -4.19 -9.86 -7.24
C GLY A 165 -2.81 -9.61 -7.86
N GLN A 166 -2.66 -9.84 -9.17
CA GLN A 166 -1.45 -9.43 -9.88
C GLN A 166 -1.35 -7.90 -9.88
N LEU A 167 -0.21 -7.39 -9.43
CA LEU A 167 0.06 -5.96 -9.35
C LEU A 167 1.43 -5.68 -9.96
N GLU A 168 1.54 -4.62 -10.74
CA GLU A 168 2.81 -4.07 -11.21
C GLU A 168 2.75 -2.55 -11.18
N LEU A 169 3.74 -1.92 -10.57
CA LEU A 169 3.93 -0.47 -10.50
C LEU A 169 5.38 -0.18 -10.87
N VAL A 170 5.57 0.60 -11.93
CA VAL A 170 6.88 1.06 -12.40
C VAL A 170 6.92 2.57 -12.28
N ALA A 171 7.90 3.07 -11.55
CA ALA A 171 8.04 4.50 -11.29
C ALA A 171 9.52 4.86 -11.14
N GLU A 172 9.81 6.16 -11.13
CA GLU A 172 11.16 6.67 -10.91
C GLU A 172 11.25 7.48 -9.62
N ASN A 173 12.38 7.34 -8.92
CA ASN A 173 12.73 8.10 -7.72
C ASN A 173 11.58 8.17 -6.70
N ILE A 174 11.30 7.03 -6.05
CA ILE A 174 10.21 6.91 -5.07
C ILE A 174 10.73 7.29 -3.69
N ASN A 175 10.01 8.15 -2.99
CA ASN A 175 10.22 8.43 -1.59
C ASN A 175 9.21 7.64 -0.75
N ILE A 176 9.66 7.15 0.40
CA ILE A 176 8.87 6.34 1.32
C ILE A 176 9.17 6.82 2.73
N ASP A 177 8.15 7.09 3.51
CA ASP A 177 8.26 7.28 4.96
C ASP A 177 7.19 6.47 5.71
N LYS A 178 6.86 6.87 6.94
CA LYS A 178 5.89 6.17 7.79
C LYS A 178 4.44 6.41 7.35
N GLU A 179 4.16 7.53 6.69
CA GLU A 179 2.80 8.01 6.37
C GLU A 179 2.49 7.89 4.89
N GLU A 180 3.48 8.05 4.00
CA GLU A 180 3.26 8.09 2.56
C GLU A 180 4.37 7.47 1.72
N ILE A 181 3.98 7.04 0.52
CA ILE A 181 4.88 6.69 -0.59
C ILE A 181 4.55 7.63 -1.73
N TRP A 182 5.53 8.37 -2.23
CA TRP A 182 5.28 9.38 -3.27
C TRP A 182 6.40 9.52 -4.28
N THR A 183 6.01 9.97 -5.47
CA THR A 183 6.94 10.39 -6.53
C THR A 183 6.27 11.44 -7.41
N THR A 184 7.03 12.44 -7.84
CA THR A 184 6.60 13.43 -8.82
C THR A 184 6.85 12.99 -10.26
N ASN A 185 7.59 11.89 -10.45
CA ASN A 185 7.91 11.37 -11.77
C ASN A 185 6.73 10.60 -12.37
N HIS A 186 6.94 10.15 -13.61
CA HIS A 186 5.98 9.33 -14.31
C HIS A 186 5.85 7.95 -13.66
N VAL A 187 4.62 7.47 -13.58
CA VAL A 187 4.26 6.17 -13.01
C VAL A 187 3.41 5.39 -14.00
N GLN A 188 3.64 4.10 -14.06
CA GLN A 188 2.81 3.13 -14.79
C GLN A 188 2.36 2.07 -13.82
N PHE A 189 1.07 1.75 -13.85
CA PHE A 189 0.51 0.74 -12.97
C PHE A 189 -0.36 -0.24 -13.77
N ARG A 190 -0.35 -1.49 -13.34
CA ARG A 190 -1.22 -2.56 -13.80
C ARG A 190 -1.73 -3.31 -12.58
N TYR A 191 -3.03 -3.47 -12.49
CA TYR A 191 -3.69 -4.32 -11.51
C TYR A 191 -4.59 -5.29 -12.27
N GLU A 192 -4.20 -6.57 -12.26
CA GLU A 192 -4.82 -7.62 -13.07
C GLU A 192 -4.92 -7.19 -14.55
N ARG A 193 -6.15 -7.00 -15.06
CA ARG A 193 -6.43 -6.57 -16.44
C ARG A 193 -6.52 -5.06 -16.61
N SER A 194 -6.66 -4.32 -15.50
CA SER A 194 -6.73 -2.86 -15.52
C SER A 194 -5.33 -2.27 -15.50
N HIS A 195 -5.11 -1.18 -16.25
CA HIS A 195 -3.81 -0.52 -16.31
C HIS A 195 -3.94 0.97 -16.52
N GLY A 196 -2.92 1.73 -16.13
CA GLY A 196 -2.91 3.16 -16.31
C GLY A 196 -1.53 3.78 -16.15
N SER A 197 -1.49 5.07 -16.45
CA SER A 197 -0.27 5.88 -16.36
C SER A 197 -0.59 7.30 -15.93
N GLY A 198 0.37 7.95 -15.28
CA GLY A 198 0.24 9.34 -14.86
C GLY A 198 1.49 9.86 -14.17
N THR A 199 1.32 10.95 -13.43
CA THR A 199 2.42 11.60 -12.68
C THR A 199 1.93 12.07 -11.31
N HIS A 200 2.87 12.32 -10.40
CA HIS A 200 2.59 12.77 -9.04
C HIS A 200 1.70 11.77 -8.30
N LEU A 201 2.27 10.58 -8.08
CA LEU A 201 1.67 9.53 -7.28
C LEU A 201 1.89 9.82 -5.81
N VAL A 202 0.83 9.71 -5.02
CA VAL A 202 0.88 9.71 -3.55
C VAL A 202 0.03 8.53 -3.06
N ILE A 203 0.63 7.66 -2.28
CA ILE A 203 -0.02 6.54 -1.63
C ILE A 203 0.05 6.80 -0.13
N LYS A 204 -1.10 7.02 0.50
CA LYS A 204 -1.18 7.18 1.95
C LYS A 204 -1.25 5.82 2.62
N LEU A 205 -0.39 5.64 3.60
CA LEU A 205 -0.28 4.45 4.41
C LEU A 205 -1.10 4.63 5.69
N ARG A 206 -1.61 3.53 6.21
CA ARG A 206 -2.29 3.47 7.49
C ARG A 206 -1.27 3.22 8.60
N ASP A 207 -1.46 3.89 9.73
CA ASP A 207 -0.66 3.62 10.93
C ASP A 207 -0.74 2.14 11.32
N THR A 208 0.42 1.48 11.30
CA THR A 208 0.58 0.04 11.54
C THR A 208 0.20 -0.43 12.95
N SER A 209 -0.19 0.45 13.88
CA SER A 209 -0.72 0.07 15.19
C SER A 209 -2.06 -0.66 15.11
N ASP A 210 -2.87 -0.39 14.07
CA ASP A 210 -4.18 -1.01 13.86
C ASP A 210 -4.19 -2.11 12.77
N ALA A 211 -3.08 -2.31 12.05
CA ALA A 211 -2.97 -3.22 10.91
C ALA A 211 -2.80 -4.72 11.28
N ILE A 212 -2.92 -5.09 12.56
CA ILE A 212 -2.67 -6.46 13.05
C ILE A 212 -3.74 -7.47 12.61
N LYS A 213 -4.82 -7.05 11.93
CA LYS A 213 -5.98 -7.93 11.67
C LYS A 213 -6.25 -8.37 10.22
N ASN A 214 -5.59 -7.84 9.20
CA ASN A 214 -5.92 -8.20 7.80
C ASN A 214 -4.75 -8.80 7.01
N LYS A 215 -5.10 -9.80 6.20
CA LYS A 215 -4.23 -10.81 5.58
C LYS A 215 -3.61 -10.42 4.23
N ASP A 216 -3.92 -9.23 3.71
CA ASP A 216 -3.40 -8.76 2.43
C ASP A 216 -2.39 -7.64 2.64
N GLY A 217 -1.21 -7.72 2.01
CA GLY A 217 -0.17 -6.70 2.05
C GLY A 217 -0.61 -5.32 1.55
N MET A 218 -1.73 -5.25 0.79
CA MET A 218 -2.40 -4.00 0.41
C MET A 218 -3.25 -3.37 1.52
N SER A 219 -3.54 -4.09 2.61
CA SER A 219 -4.37 -3.60 3.71
C SER A 219 -3.72 -2.48 4.52
N ALA A 220 -2.42 -2.19 4.33
CA ALA A 220 -1.75 -1.03 4.91
C ALA A 220 -1.97 0.26 4.10
N ILE A 221 -2.59 0.20 2.92
CA ILE A 221 -2.85 1.37 2.09
C ILE A 221 -4.24 1.93 2.43
N ASP A 222 -4.31 3.23 2.67
CA ASP A 222 -5.55 3.96 2.90
C ASP A 222 -6.10 4.52 1.58
N ARG A 223 -5.25 5.24 0.86
CA ARG A 223 -5.65 6.04 -0.29
C ARG A 223 -4.53 6.12 -1.33
N ILE A 224 -4.90 6.14 -2.59
CA ILE A 224 -4.00 6.34 -3.73
C ILE A 224 -4.48 7.54 -4.53
N ASP A 225 -3.61 8.53 -4.70
CA ASP A 225 -3.87 9.74 -5.46
C ASP A 225 -2.87 9.87 -6.60
N LEU A 226 -3.38 10.17 -7.80
CA LEU A 226 -2.58 10.68 -8.91
C LEU A 226 -3.07 12.09 -9.24
N VAL A 227 -2.19 13.08 -9.16
CA VAL A 227 -2.57 14.48 -9.47
C VAL A 227 -2.91 14.65 -10.95
N LYS A 228 -2.23 13.90 -11.82
CA LYS A 228 -2.46 13.90 -13.26
C LYS A 228 -2.48 12.48 -13.79
N LEU A 229 -3.62 12.08 -14.31
CA LEU A 229 -3.82 10.84 -15.05
C LEU A 229 -3.58 11.08 -16.54
N ASP A 230 -2.76 10.26 -17.18
CA ASP A 230 -2.52 10.34 -18.63
C ASP A 230 -3.42 9.33 -19.39
N SER A 231 -3.56 8.11 -18.86
CA SER A 231 -4.47 7.08 -19.39
C SER A 231 -4.91 6.11 -18.30
N LEU A 232 -6.18 5.69 -18.34
CA LEU A 232 -6.68 4.61 -17.50
C LEU A 232 -7.58 3.69 -18.30
N HIS A 233 -7.31 2.40 -18.21
CA HIS A 233 -8.06 1.34 -18.85
C HIS A 233 -8.57 0.41 -17.76
N ILE A 234 -9.90 0.29 -17.67
CA ILE A 234 -10.55 -0.51 -16.63
C ILE A 234 -11.29 -1.67 -17.31
N ASP A 235 -10.97 -2.88 -16.88
CA ASP A 235 -11.70 -4.08 -17.27
C ASP A 235 -12.65 -4.47 -16.13
N PHE A 236 -13.96 -4.33 -16.38
CA PHE A 236 -15.00 -4.72 -15.43
C PHE A 236 -15.37 -6.19 -15.68
N GLN A 237 -14.86 -7.10 -14.84
CA GLN A 237 -15.10 -8.54 -15.00
C GLN A 237 -16.58 -8.94 -14.95
N LYS A 238 -17.46 -8.13 -14.34
CA LYS A 238 -18.92 -8.30 -14.34
C LYS A 238 -19.63 -6.93 -14.27
N GLY A 239 -20.35 -6.59 -15.33
CA GLY A 239 -21.18 -5.38 -15.41
C GLY A 239 -20.56 -4.28 -16.26
N SER A 240 -21.41 -3.46 -16.89
CA SER A 240 -21.02 -2.26 -17.64
C SER A 240 -21.46 -1.03 -16.87
N LEU A 241 -20.64 0.03 -16.87
CA LEU A 241 -21.02 1.34 -16.32
C LEU A 241 -22.19 1.99 -17.07
N PHE A 242 -22.55 1.46 -18.24
CA PHE A 242 -23.58 1.97 -19.13
C PHE A 242 -24.88 1.15 -19.06
N ASP A 243 -24.96 0.11 -18.22
CA ASP A 243 -26.15 -0.73 -18.09
C ASP A 243 -27.05 -0.21 -16.95
N ASP A 244 -27.93 0.75 -17.27
CA ASP A 244 -28.88 1.37 -16.34
C ASP A 244 -30.15 0.53 -16.11
N ARG A 245 -30.02 -0.81 -16.04
CA ARG A 245 -31.17 -1.70 -15.79
C ARG A 245 -31.16 -2.28 -14.37
N PRO A 246 -31.97 -1.74 -13.45
CA PRO A 246 -32.27 -2.43 -12.22
C PRO A 246 -33.19 -3.62 -12.54
N ASP A 247 -32.80 -4.80 -12.08
CA ASP A 247 -33.60 -6.04 -12.03
C ASP A 247 -34.59 -6.28 -13.18
N SER A 248 -34.13 -7.03 -14.20
CA SER A 248 -35.04 -7.90 -14.94
C SER A 248 -34.75 -9.34 -14.56
N GLN A 249 -35.38 -9.78 -13.46
CA GLN A 249 -35.73 -11.19 -13.30
C GLN A 249 -36.42 -11.65 -14.58
N ASN A 250 -35.95 -12.77 -15.10
CA ASN A 250 -36.48 -13.49 -16.25
C ASN A 250 -35.92 -13.08 -17.62
N ARG A 251 -34.78 -13.70 -17.99
CA ARG A 251 -34.57 -14.29 -19.31
C ARG A 251 -33.42 -15.28 -19.28
N ASP A 252 -33.73 -16.54 -19.56
CA ASP A 252 -32.82 -17.53 -20.11
C ASP A 252 -32.25 -17.02 -21.44
N THR A 253 -31.25 -16.14 -21.36
CA THR A 253 -30.40 -15.81 -22.50
C THR A 253 -29.00 -15.67 -21.96
N LYS A 254 -28.25 -16.75 -22.18
CA LYS A 254 -26.81 -16.87 -21.95
C LYS A 254 -26.06 -16.00 -22.96
N GLU A 255 -26.29 -14.70 -22.90
CA GLU A 255 -25.43 -13.68 -23.47
C GLU A 255 -24.85 -12.93 -22.29
N THR A 256 -23.82 -13.53 -21.68
CA THR A 256 -22.78 -12.77 -21.00
C THR A 256 -22.36 -11.69 -21.99
N SER A 257 -22.91 -10.50 -21.84
CA SER A 257 -22.47 -9.31 -22.54
C SER A 257 -21.08 -9.02 -22.01
N ASP A 258 -20.10 -9.73 -22.58
CA ASP A 258 -18.66 -9.46 -22.53
C ASP A 258 -18.45 -8.14 -23.28
N ARG A 259 -18.96 -7.04 -22.69
CA ARG A 259 -18.80 -5.69 -23.22
C ARG A 259 -17.38 -5.29 -22.86
N GLY A 260 -16.64 -4.92 -23.90
CA GLY A 260 -15.20 -4.69 -23.86
C GLY A 260 -14.78 -3.63 -22.83
N PRO A 261 -13.47 -3.50 -22.61
CA PRO A 261 -12.94 -2.64 -21.56
C PRO A 261 -13.31 -1.17 -21.74
N VAL A 262 -13.26 -0.42 -20.63
CA VAL A 262 -13.60 1.01 -20.60
C VAL A 262 -12.32 1.83 -20.57
N ASP A 263 -12.17 2.70 -21.56
CA ASP A 263 -11.11 3.71 -21.60
C ASP A 263 -11.58 4.97 -20.87
N VAL A 264 -10.76 5.45 -19.94
CA VAL A 264 -11.04 6.64 -19.13
C VAL A 264 -9.92 7.65 -19.31
N ARG A 265 -10.31 8.88 -19.60
CA ARG A 265 -9.42 10.05 -19.65
C ARG A 265 -9.97 11.15 -18.77
N CYS A 266 -9.11 11.84 -18.03
CA CYS A 266 -9.52 13.03 -17.27
C CYS A 266 -8.39 14.07 -17.25
N ALA A 267 -8.76 15.34 -17.12
CA ALA A 267 -7.80 16.45 -17.00
C ALA A 267 -7.39 16.74 -15.55
N GLY A 268 -8.01 16.07 -14.58
CA GLY A 268 -7.75 16.25 -13.16
C GLY A 268 -7.28 15.00 -12.44
N PRO A 269 -7.36 15.03 -11.09
CA PRO A 269 -6.82 13.97 -10.27
C PRO A 269 -7.68 12.70 -10.34
N LEU A 270 -7.01 11.58 -10.14
CA LEU A 270 -7.60 10.29 -9.82
C LEU A 270 -7.38 10.05 -8.33
N GLU A 271 -8.47 9.85 -7.58
CA GLU A 271 -8.43 9.55 -6.14
C GLU A 271 -9.08 8.19 -5.91
N MET A 272 -8.36 7.25 -5.32
CA MET A 272 -8.87 5.94 -4.93
C MET A 272 -8.81 5.80 -3.42
N ASP A 273 -9.99 5.73 -2.80
CA ASP A 273 -10.18 5.49 -1.38
C ASP A 273 -10.50 4.00 -1.20
N LEU A 274 -9.52 3.25 -0.71
CA LEU A 274 -9.61 1.79 -0.57
C LEU A 274 -10.50 1.40 0.61
N LEU A 275 -10.64 2.25 1.63
CA LEU A 275 -11.54 2.02 2.76
C LEU A 275 -13.01 2.18 2.36
N ARG A 276 -13.30 3.12 1.48
CA ARG A 276 -14.66 3.40 1.01
C ARG A 276 -15.01 2.67 -0.29
N HIS A 277 -14.09 1.89 -0.82
CA HIS A 277 -14.21 1.20 -2.10
C HIS A 277 -14.70 2.17 -3.19
N SER A 278 -14.02 3.31 -3.32
CA SER A 278 -14.44 4.35 -4.26
C SER A 278 -13.28 4.91 -5.07
N ILE A 279 -13.55 5.15 -6.35
CA ILE A 279 -12.64 5.82 -7.28
C ILE A 279 -13.33 7.10 -7.74
N ARG A 280 -12.66 8.24 -7.57
CA ARG A 280 -13.12 9.55 -8.01
C ARG A 280 -12.20 10.07 -9.10
N LEU A 281 -12.77 10.41 -10.24
CA LEU A 281 -12.10 11.16 -11.30
C LEU A 281 -12.74 12.54 -11.40
N SER A 282 -11.93 13.57 -11.60
CA SER A 282 -12.42 14.94 -11.67
C SER A 282 -11.83 15.69 -12.84
N ARG A 283 -12.58 16.70 -13.31
CA ARG A 283 -12.27 17.62 -14.41
C ARG A 283 -12.27 16.94 -15.78
N ASN A 284 -13.30 17.24 -16.57
CA ASN A 284 -13.44 16.80 -17.97
C ASN A 284 -13.14 15.29 -18.13
N VAL A 285 -13.94 14.46 -17.45
CA VAL A 285 -13.85 13.01 -17.50
C VAL A 285 -14.59 12.52 -18.76
N GLN A 286 -13.87 11.75 -19.58
CA GLN A 286 -14.39 11.11 -20.77
C GLN A 286 -14.25 9.61 -20.63
N LEU A 287 -15.36 8.90 -20.77
CA LEU A 287 -15.39 7.44 -20.82
C LEU A 287 -15.75 6.99 -22.22
N ALA A 288 -15.07 5.98 -22.72
CA ALA A 288 -15.40 5.33 -23.97
C ALA A 288 -15.43 3.80 -23.78
N GLN A 289 -16.52 3.16 -24.17
CA GLN A 289 -16.66 1.70 -24.19
C GLN A 289 -17.08 1.23 -25.58
N ALA A 290 -16.46 0.14 -26.07
CA ALA A 290 -16.88 -0.47 -27.33
C ALA A 290 -18.27 -1.14 -27.17
N ASN A 291 -19.18 -0.87 -28.09
CA ASN A 291 -20.52 -1.44 -28.09
C ASN A 291 -20.63 -2.65 -29.04
N ALA A 292 -21.68 -3.45 -28.85
CA ALA A 292 -21.92 -4.68 -29.63
C ALA A 292 -22.17 -4.42 -31.13
N LEU A 293 -22.44 -3.18 -31.53
CA LEU A 293 -22.68 -2.76 -32.92
C LEU A 293 -21.40 -2.28 -33.63
N GLY A 294 -20.25 -2.33 -32.96
CA GLY A 294 -18.95 -1.91 -33.51
C GLY A 294 -18.67 -0.40 -33.43
N GLY A 295 -19.48 0.35 -32.69
CA GLY A 295 -19.25 1.75 -32.33
C GLY A 295 -18.74 1.92 -30.89
N PHE A 296 -18.71 3.16 -30.40
CA PHE A 296 -18.34 3.49 -29.03
C PHE A 296 -19.50 4.19 -28.31
N ASP A 297 -19.78 3.74 -27.10
CA ASP A 297 -20.63 4.44 -26.16
C ASP A 297 -19.75 5.39 -25.34
N THR A 298 -20.09 6.67 -25.33
CA THR A 298 -19.29 7.72 -24.68
C THR A 298 -20.09 8.44 -23.59
N ILE A 299 -19.46 8.67 -22.43
CA ILE A 299 -19.98 9.54 -21.38
C ILE A 299 -18.96 10.65 -21.14
N ASP A 300 -19.44 11.90 -21.15
CA ASP A 300 -18.68 13.07 -20.77
C ASP A 300 -19.28 13.68 -19.49
N CYS A 301 -18.45 13.87 -18.46
CA CYS A 301 -18.88 14.51 -17.21
C CYS A 301 -17.75 15.30 -16.56
N GLU A 302 -18.09 16.20 -15.63
CA GLU A 302 -17.07 16.93 -14.86
C GLU A 302 -16.49 16.10 -13.72
N GLU A 303 -17.26 15.16 -13.20
CA GLU A 303 -16.86 14.29 -12.11
C GLU A 303 -17.47 12.91 -12.29
N LEU A 304 -16.66 11.88 -12.06
CA LEU A 304 -17.09 10.49 -12.02
C LEU A 304 -16.73 9.90 -10.66
N LEU A 305 -17.73 9.36 -9.96
CA LEU A 305 -17.53 8.58 -8.75
C LEU A 305 -17.98 7.14 -9.00
N ILE A 306 -17.02 6.22 -8.97
CA ILE A 306 -17.27 4.79 -9.04
C ILE A 306 -17.22 4.25 -7.62
N ARG A 307 -18.25 3.50 -7.21
CA ARG A 307 -18.24 2.73 -5.96
C ARG A 307 -18.31 1.26 -6.31
N TYR A 308 -17.47 0.45 -5.69
CA TYR A 308 -17.45 -0.99 -5.88
C TYR A 308 -17.72 -1.70 -4.55
N ALA A 309 -18.23 -2.92 -4.62
CA ALA A 309 -18.42 -3.79 -3.47
C ALA A 309 -17.48 -4.98 -3.63
N ASP A 310 -16.83 -5.38 -2.53
CA ASP A 310 -16.09 -6.63 -2.53
C ASP A 310 -17.09 -7.79 -2.66
N ALA A 311 -16.80 -8.70 -3.58
CA ALA A 311 -17.66 -9.86 -3.84
C ALA A 311 -17.84 -10.77 -2.61
N GLU A 312 -17.03 -10.59 -1.57
CA GLU A 312 -17.09 -11.33 -0.30
C GLU A 312 -18.05 -10.71 0.72
N SER A 313 -18.58 -9.50 0.47
CA SER A 313 -19.50 -8.79 1.37
C SER A 313 -20.90 -8.59 0.79
N VAL A 314 -21.39 -9.51 -0.04
CA VAL A 314 -22.84 -9.61 -0.26
C VAL A 314 -23.39 -10.50 0.84
N PRO A 315 -23.92 -9.96 1.96
CA PRO A 315 -24.72 -10.78 2.86
C PRO A 315 -25.85 -11.36 2.01
N ALA A 316 -25.98 -12.69 2.03
CA ALA A 316 -27.11 -13.38 1.43
C ALA A 316 -28.36 -12.63 1.88
N ALA A 317 -29.02 -11.97 0.94
CA ALA A 317 -30.22 -11.20 1.24
C ALA A 317 -31.17 -12.15 1.95
N THR A 318 -31.39 -11.89 3.23
CA THR A 318 -32.41 -12.55 4.03
C THR A 318 -33.70 -12.39 3.25
N VAL A 319 -34.15 -13.49 2.65
CA VAL A 319 -35.49 -13.61 2.07
C VAL A 319 -36.44 -13.38 3.23
N GLY A 320 -36.86 -12.12 3.39
CA GLY A 320 -37.92 -11.74 4.31
C GLY A 320 -39.21 -12.46 3.88
N PRO A 321 -40.00 -12.97 4.82
CA PRO A 321 -41.21 -13.71 4.49
C PRO A 321 -42.20 -12.79 3.76
N ASN A 322 -42.64 -13.24 2.60
CA ASN A 322 -43.66 -12.64 1.76
C ASN A 322 -44.92 -12.32 2.58
N PRO A 323 -45.31 -11.04 2.78
CA PRO A 323 -46.55 -10.69 3.46
C PRO A 323 -47.63 -10.45 2.41
N ASP A 324 -48.12 -11.51 1.77
CA ASP A 324 -49.30 -11.37 0.91
C ASP A 324 -50.19 -12.61 0.93
N GLN A 325 -50.79 -12.88 2.09
CA GLN A 325 -52.03 -13.64 2.18
C GLN A 325 -52.93 -13.06 3.28
N SER A 326 -53.61 -11.95 2.98
CA SER A 326 -54.85 -11.62 3.69
C SER A 326 -55.75 -10.69 2.87
N ILE A 327 -56.42 -11.20 1.83
CA ILE A 327 -57.70 -10.61 1.41
C ILE A 327 -58.74 -11.70 1.20
N ARG A 328 -59.82 -11.51 1.94
CA ARG A 328 -61.07 -12.27 2.01
C ARG A 328 -61.78 -12.32 0.65
N HIS A 329 -62.45 -13.43 0.36
CA HIS A 329 -63.69 -13.38 -0.41
C HIS A 329 -64.76 -14.20 0.31
N ASP A 330 -65.74 -13.45 0.83
CA ASP A 330 -67.05 -13.93 1.22
C ASP A 330 -67.89 -14.30 -0.03
N GLY A 331 -68.63 -15.39 0.06
CA GLY A 331 -69.98 -15.55 -0.53
C GLY A 331 -70.11 -16.01 -1.99
N LEU A 332 -70.58 -17.25 -2.19
CA LEU A 332 -71.83 -17.63 -2.91
C LEU A 332 -71.80 -19.10 -3.40
N ARG A 333 -72.38 -20.02 -2.62
CA ARG A 333 -73.58 -20.81 -2.97
C ARG A 333 -73.96 -21.78 -1.87
#